data_AF-A0A0Q6TDA1-F1
#
_entry.id   AF-A0A0Q6TDA1-F1
#
_cell.length_a   1.000
_cell.length_b   1.000
_cell.length_c   1.000
_cell.angle_alpha   90.00
_cell.angle_beta   90.00
_cell.angle_gamma   90.00
#
_symmetry.space_group_name_H-M   'P 1'
#
loop_
_entity.id
_entity.type
_entity.pdbx_description
1 polymer ?
#
loop_
_entity_poly.entity_id
_entity_poly.type
_entity_poly.pdbx_seq_one_letter_code
_entity_poly.pdbx_strand_id
1 'polypeptide(L)'
;MKERAVDDDNDPLRPRPTEDSRGFFMLPQAPAESGYYTYGKLYGQPAKGAYQYPHPLMMSCILRVALEWQAVDERRIGIGDISLPDGKKTPDHGGHKTGLDVDVRPLRKDGLEQAVTWHDPQYDQEATRRLIDLFRALSPVKFIIFNDPRIPFVGRAARHDNHFHVTLLG
;
A
#
# COMPACT_ATOMS: atom_id res chain seq x y z
N MET A 1 -7.14 -35.12 22.51
CA MET A 1 -6.74 -34.22 21.40
C MET A 1 -6.51 -32.85 22.01
N LYS A 2 -5.31 -32.28 21.89
CA LYS A 2 -5.08 -30.88 22.23
C LYS A 2 -5.54 -30.05 21.04
N GLU A 3 -6.55 -29.21 21.21
CA GLU A 3 -6.83 -28.14 20.25
C GLU A 3 -5.53 -27.36 20.04
N ARG A 4 -5.05 -27.31 18.79
CA ARG A 4 -4.03 -26.33 18.45
C ARG A 4 -4.72 -24.98 18.61
N ALA A 5 -4.30 -24.20 19.60
CA ALA A 5 -4.58 -22.77 19.61
C ALA A 5 -4.19 -22.27 18.21
N VAL A 6 -5.17 -21.76 17.47
CA VAL A 6 -4.86 -20.91 16.33
C VAL A 6 -4.03 -19.80 16.94
N ASP A 7 -2.80 -19.65 16.46
CA ASP A 7 -1.97 -18.51 16.82
C ASP A 7 -2.80 -17.26 16.49
N ASP A 8 -3.32 -16.57 17.50
CA ASP A 8 -4.24 -15.44 17.36
C ASP A 8 -3.63 -14.30 16.51
N ASP A 9 -2.31 -14.32 16.33
CA ASP A 9 -1.60 -13.41 15.42
C ASP A 9 -1.77 -13.78 13.94
N ASN A 10 -2.18 -15.01 13.65
CA ASN A 10 -2.45 -15.53 12.30
C ASN A 10 -3.90 -15.41 11.85
N ASP A 11 -4.78 -14.80 12.66
CA ASP A 11 -6.15 -14.53 12.26
C ASP A 11 -6.24 -13.20 11.47
N PRO A 12 -6.50 -13.24 10.14
CA PRO A 12 -6.72 -12.04 9.35
C PRO A 12 -8.08 -11.37 9.65
N LEU A 13 -8.97 -12.02 10.40
CA LEU A 13 -10.31 -11.54 10.73
C LEU A 13 -10.43 -10.91 12.11
N ARG A 14 -9.39 -10.98 12.95
CA ARG A 14 -9.47 -10.41 14.30
C ARG A 14 -9.71 -8.90 14.25
N PRO A 15 -10.56 -8.34 15.14
CA PRO A 15 -10.65 -6.90 15.33
C PRO A 15 -9.26 -6.33 15.63
N ARG A 16 -8.82 -5.37 14.80
CA ARG A 16 -7.53 -4.71 14.93
C ARG A 16 -7.74 -3.38 15.65
N PRO A 17 -6.86 -2.99 16.60
CA PRO A 17 -7.04 -1.75 17.32
C PRO A 17 -6.84 -0.56 16.38
N THR A 18 -7.59 0.52 16.59
CA THR A 18 -7.45 1.74 15.79
C THR A 18 -6.07 2.39 15.94
N GLU A 19 -5.41 2.19 17.08
CA GLU A 19 -4.06 2.65 17.39
C GLU A 19 -3.23 1.48 17.92
N ASP A 20 -1.96 1.37 17.53
CA ASP A 20 -1.04 0.34 18.03
C ASP A 20 -0.12 0.86 19.15
N SER A 21 0.75 -0.01 19.70
CA SER A 21 1.64 0.37 20.81
C SER A 21 2.71 1.40 20.46
N ARG A 22 2.92 1.70 19.17
CA ARG A 22 3.83 2.74 18.69
C ARG A 22 3.15 4.10 18.61
N GLY A 23 1.83 4.15 18.85
CA GLY A 23 1.00 5.34 18.62
C GLY A 23 0.64 5.54 17.15
N PHE A 24 0.76 4.49 16.31
CA PHE A 24 0.38 4.59 14.91
C PHE A 24 -1.09 4.24 14.75
N PHE A 25 -1.82 5.14 14.10
CA PHE A 25 -3.22 4.96 13.78
C PHE A 25 -3.38 4.14 12.50
N MET A 26 -4.37 3.25 12.51
CA MET A 26 -4.79 2.55 11.32
C MET A 26 -5.28 3.56 10.26
N LEU A 27 -4.79 3.45 9.02
CA LEU A 27 -5.30 4.20 7.88
C LEU A 27 -6.82 3.96 7.77
N PRO A 28 -7.64 5.00 7.55
CA PRO A 28 -9.07 4.80 7.38
C PRO A 28 -9.37 3.75 6.30
N GLN A 29 -10.20 2.77 6.64
CA GLN A 29 -10.47 1.62 5.77
C GLN A 29 -11.49 2.03 4.69
N ALA A 30 -10.96 2.42 3.53
CA ALA A 30 -11.70 2.76 2.30
C ALA A 30 -12.95 3.66 2.51
N PRO A 31 -12.81 4.89 3.05
CA PRO A 31 -13.92 5.84 3.09
C PRO A 31 -14.50 6.06 1.68
N ALA A 32 -15.83 6.06 1.53
CA ALA A 32 -16.49 6.21 0.23
C ALA A 32 -16.04 7.46 -0.54
N GLU A 33 -15.82 8.56 0.18
CA GLU A 33 -15.39 9.86 -0.35
C GLU A 33 -13.87 10.05 -0.38
N SER A 34 -13.09 9.00 -0.12
CA SER A 34 -11.62 9.09 -0.17
C SER A 34 -11.09 8.85 -1.58
N GLY A 35 -9.97 9.50 -1.92
CA GLY A 35 -9.26 9.27 -3.19
C GLY A 35 -8.52 7.93 -3.28
N TYR A 36 -8.72 7.02 -2.32
CA TYR A 36 -8.04 5.73 -2.27
C TYR A 36 -8.96 4.61 -1.81
N TYR A 37 -8.53 3.38 -2.05
CA TYR A 37 -9.09 2.17 -1.45
C TYR A 37 -7.96 1.32 -0.88
N THR A 38 -8.27 0.49 0.11
CA THR A 38 -7.28 -0.40 0.74
C THR A 38 -7.38 -1.80 0.16
N TYR A 39 -6.24 -2.44 -0.11
CA TYR A 39 -6.16 -3.86 -0.46
C TYR A 39 -5.01 -4.52 0.31
N GLY A 40 -4.90 -5.83 0.21
CA GLY A 40 -3.81 -6.58 0.82
C GLY A 40 -4.24 -8.00 1.13
N LYS A 41 -3.27 -8.90 1.31
CA LYS A 41 -3.55 -10.27 1.75
C LYS A 41 -2.65 -10.63 2.92
N LEU A 42 -3.23 -11.22 3.95
CA LEU A 42 -2.50 -11.79 5.08
C LEU A 42 -2.87 -13.29 5.15
N TYR A 43 -1.85 -14.16 5.10
CA TYR A 43 -2.02 -15.62 5.03
C TYR A 43 -2.93 -16.08 3.86
N GLY A 44 -2.83 -15.40 2.72
CA GLY A 44 -3.61 -15.70 1.51
C GLY A 44 -5.07 -15.21 1.53
N GLN A 45 -5.53 -14.65 2.64
CA GLN A 45 -6.87 -14.08 2.80
C GLN A 45 -6.84 -12.55 2.74
N PRO A 46 -7.95 -11.85 2.41
CA PRO A 46 -8.00 -10.39 2.49
C PRO A 46 -7.55 -9.89 3.85
N ALA A 47 -6.61 -8.94 3.87
CA ALA A 47 -5.99 -8.46 5.12
C ALA A 47 -6.91 -7.62 6.00
N LYS A 48 -8.01 -7.08 5.45
CA LYS A 48 -9.02 -6.27 6.16
C LYS A 48 -8.41 -5.19 7.08
N GLY A 49 -7.39 -4.49 6.59
CA GLY A 49 -6.73 -3.42 7.36
C GLY A 49 -5.55 -3.85 8.22
N ALA A 50 -5.23 -5.15 8.29
CA ALA A 50 -4.15 -5.64 9.16
C ALA A 50 -2.79 -4.99 8.85
N TYR A 51 -2.52 -4.64 7.59
CA TYR A 51 -1.29 -3.99 7.16
C TYR A 51 -1.34 -2.46 7.19
N GLN A 52 -2.38 -1.85 7.75
CA GLN A 52 -2.66 -0.44 7.51
C GLN A 52 -2.19 0.47 8.64
N TYR A 53 -1.03 0.20 9.22
CA TYR A 53 -0.41 1.02 10.27
C TYR A 53 0.76 1.84 9.73
N PRO A 54 0.50 3.02 9.13
CA PRO A 54 1.55 3.93 8.69
C PRO A 54 2.19 4.70 9.84
N HIS A 55 3.48 4.98 9.68
CA HIS A 55 4.13 6.07 10.38
C HIS A 55 3.40 7.40 10.05
N PRO A 56 3.33 8.41 10.95
CA PRO A 56 2.63 9.67 10.68
C PRO A 56 3.04 10.38 9.38
N LEU A 57 4.31 10.30 9.00
CA LEU A 57 4.80 10.80 7.70
C LEU A 57 4.14 10.07 6.51
N MET A 58 4.04 8.74 6.59
CA MET A 58 3.39 7.94 5.55
C MET A 58 1.88 8.16 5.51
N MET A 59 1.23 8.31 6.67
CA MET A 59 -0.19 8.67 6.74
C MET A 59 -0.45 9.98 6.01
N SER A 60 0.35 11.01 6.32
CA SER A 60 0.24 12.33 5.70
C SER A 60 0.51 12.28 4.19
N CYS A 61 1.52 11.50 3.78
CA CYS A 61 1.84 11.25 2.37
C CYS A 61 0.64 10.66 1.62
N ILE A 62 0.09 9.54 2.09
CA ILE A 62 -1.02 8.83 1.44
C ILE A 62 -2.24 9.74 1.32
N LEU A 63 -2.64 10.40 2.41
CA LEU A 63 -3.81 11.28 2.40
C LEU A 63 -3.62 12.48 1.46
N ARG A 64 -2.41 13.06 1.42
CA ARG A 64 -2.12 14.17 0.52
C ARG A 64 -2.08 13.73 -0.94
N VAL A 65 -1.43 12.62 -1.26
CA VAL A 65 -1.39 12.07 -2.62
C VAL A 65 -2.80 11.73 -3.10
N ALA A 66 -3.62 11.08 -2.27
CA ALA A 66 -5.00 10.76 -2.62
C ALA A 66 -5.85 12.02 -2.91
N LEU A 67 -5.66 13.09 -2.12
CA LEU A 67 -6.33 14.37 -2.34
C LEU A 67 -5.92 15.02 -3.67
N GLU A 68 -4.61 15.12 -3.92
CA GLU A 68 -4.08 15.75 -5.14
C GLU A 68 -4.40 14.93 -6.40
N TRP A 69 -4.44 13.60 -6.28
CA TRP A 69 -4.83 12.71 -7.35
C TRP A 69 -6.30 12.93 -7.77
N GLN A 70 -7.22 13.03 -6.80
CA GLN A 70 -8.64 13.27 -7.09
C GLN A 70 -8.92 14.62 -7.75
N ALA A 71 -7.99 15.57 -7.68
CA ALA A 71 -8.11 16.84 -8.39
C ALA A 71 -7.88 16.71 -9.91
N VAL A 72 -7.26 15.62 -10.36
CA VAL A 72 -6.84 15.42 -11.76
C VAL A 72 -7.32 14.12 -12.39
N ASP A 73 -7.86 13.19 -11.60
CA ASP A 73 -8.33 11.89 -12.04
C ASP A 73 -9.46 11.41 -11.11
N GLU A 74 -10.51 10.80 -11.66
CA GLU A 74 -11.67 10.33 -10.88
C GLU A 74 -11.44 8.94 -10.25
N ARG A 75 -10.43 8.20 -10.70
CA ARG A 75 -10.13 6.85 -10.21
C ARG A 75 -9.51 6.93 -8.83
N ARG A 76 -9.90 6.04 -7.91
CA ARG A 76 -9.21 5.92 -6.61
C ARG A 76 -7.90 5.14 -6.74
N ILE A 77 -6.91 5.50 -5.92
CA ILE A 77 -5.61 4.79 -5.84
C ILE A 77 -5.69 3.58 -4.91
N GLY A 78 -5.06 2.47 -5.26
CA GLY A 78 -5.04 1.28 -4.42
C GLY A 78 -3.86 1.31 -3.45
N ILE A 79 -4.13 1.44 -2.16
CA ILE A 79 -3.13 1.38 -1.08
C ILE A 79 -3.08 -0.03 -0.52
N GLY A 80 -1.91 -0.64 -0.62
CA GLY A 80 -1.59 -1.99 -0.18
C GLY A 80 -0.89 -2.00 1.16
N ASP A 81 0.03 -2.95 1.33
CA ASP A 81 0.62 -3.25 2.63
C ASP A 81 1.54 -2.12 3.12
N ILE A 82 1.43 -1.73 4.40
CA ILE A 82 2.24 -0.67 5.03
C ILE A 82 3.07 -1.23 6.19
N SER A 83 2.40 -1.59 7.28
CA SER A 83 2.98 -2.42 8.35
C SER A 83 1.88 -3.10 9.15
N LEU A 84 2.21 -4.25 9.75
CA LEU A 84 1.38 -4.83 10.79
C LEU A 84 1.42 -3.95 12.05
N PRO A 85 0.39 -4.02 12.92
CA PRO A 85 0.44 -3.34 14.21
C PRO A 85 1.67 -3.78 14.99
N ASP A 86 2.26 -2.83 15.71
CA ASP A 86 3.48 -2.99 16.51
C ASP A 86 4.73 -3.34 15.69
N GLY A 87 4.67 -3.24 14.36
CA GLY A 87 5.81 -3.51 13.47
C GLY A 87 6.20 -4.99 13.41
N LYS A 88 5.25 -5.88 13.70
CA LYS A 88 5.47 -7.33 13.65
C LYS A 88 6.04 -7.75 12.30
N LYS A 89 7.00 -8.68 12.33
CA LYS A 89 7.58 -9.26 11.12
C LYS A 89 6.49 -10.04 10.39
N THR A 90 6.41 -9.85 9.08
CA THR A 90 5.46 -10.60 8.27
C THR A 90 6.14 -11.83 7.66
N PRO A 91 5.38 -12.88 7.34
CA PRO A 91 5.94 -14.08 6.72
C PRO A 91 6.40 -13.85 5.27
N ASP A 92 5.83 -12.83 4.62
CA ASP A 92 5.81 -12.61 3.18
C ASP A 92 6.60 -11.37 2.72
N HIS A 93 6.86 -10.39 3.62
CA HIS A 93 7.49 -9.11 3.29
C HIS A 93 8.55 -8.69 4.31
N GLY A 94 9.77 -8.39 3.84
CA GLY A 94 10.91 -8.06 4.72
C GLY A 94 10.92 -6.61 5.24
N GLY A 95 10.40 -5.65 4.45
CA GLY A 95 10.57 -4.20 4.69
C GLY A 95 9.47 -3.52 5.52
N HIS A 96 8.23 -4.02 5.46
CA HIS A 96 7.01 -3.38 5.96
C HIS A 96 6.82 -3.43 7.49
N LYS A 97 7.79 -2.92 8.25
CA LYS A 97 7.77 -2.96 9.73
C LYS A 97 7.67 -1.59 10.36
N THR A 98 8.32 -0.60 9.77
CA THR A 98 8.47 0.74 10.37
C THR A 98 7.25 1.63 10.13
N GLY A 99 6.37 1.24 9.21
CA GLY A 99 5.27 2.08 8.73
C GLY A 99 5.72 3.17 7.74
N LEU A 100 6.98 3.17 7.30
CA LEU A 100 7.54 4.10 6.31
C LEU A 100 7.55 3.53 4.88
N ASP A 101 7.03 2.32 4.72
CA ASP A 101 6.96 1.58 3.46
C ASP A 101 5.50 1.39 3.07
N VAL A 102 5.15 1.53 1.79
CA VAL A 102 3.80 1.25 1.28
C VAL A 102 3.85 0.65 -0.11
N ASP A 103 3.06 -0.40 -0.34
CA ASP A 103 2.79 -0.91 -1.68
C ASP A 103 1.58 -0.21 -2.28
N VAL A 104 1.66 0.17 -3.55
CA VAL A 104 0.58 0.87 -4.25
C VAL A 104 0.30 0.19 -5.58
N ARG A 105 -0.97 -0.04 -5.89
CA ARG A 105 -1.37 -0.64 -7.17
C ARG A 105 -1.09 0.31 -8.35
N PRO A 106 -0.61 -0.22 -9.49
CA PRO A 106 -0.62 0.51 -10.73
C PRO A 106 -2.07 0.71 -11.21
N LEU A 107 -2.29 1.74 -12.01
CA LEU A 107 -3.63 2.10 -12.46
C LEU A 107 -4.07 1.22 -13.63
N ARG A 108 -5.38 0.99 -13.71
CA ARG A 108 -6.03 0.36 -14.85
C ARG A 108 -6.74 1.40 -15.71
N LYS A 109 -6.76 1.17 -17.03
CA LYS A 109 -7.47 2.00 -18.02
C LYS A 109 -8.98 1.94 -17.83
N ASP A 110 -9.51 0.79 -17.41
CA ASP A 110 -10.93 0.59 -17.16
C ASP A 110 -11.42 1.16 -15.81
N GLY A 111 -10.52 1.73 -15.00
CA GLY A 111 -10.85 2.33 -13.72
C GLY A 111 -11.25 1.34 -12.62
N LEU A 112 -11.20 0.03 -12.87
CA LEU A 112 -11.59 -0.97 -11.87
C LEU A 112 -10.54 -1.08 -10.75
N GLU A 113 -11.01 -1.31 -9.52
CA GLU A 113 -10.17 -1.46 -8.33
C GLU A 113 -9.58 -2.88 -8.20
N GLN A 114 -8.94 -3.34 -9.27
CA GLN A 114 -8.42 -4.70 -9.41
C GLN A 114 -6.92 -4.70 -9.61
N ALA A 115 -6.30 -5.86 -9.36
CA ALA A 115 -4.87 -6.02 -9.61
C ALA A 115 -4.59 -5.89 -11.12
N VAL A 116 -3.40 -5.40 -11.45
CA VAL A 116 -2.89 -5.31 -12.81
C VAL A 116 -1.37 -5.45 -12.75
N THR A 117 -0.76 -6.02 -13.79
CA THR A 117 0.71 -6.02 -13.95
C THR A 117 1.10 -5.04 -15.06
N TRP A 118 2.33 -4.55 -15.08
CA TRP A 118 2.75 -3.61 -16.14
C TRP A 118 2.76 -4.22 -17.56
N HIS A 119 2.66 -5.54 -17.66
CA HIS A 119 2.51 -6.28 -18.91
C HIS A 119 1.07 -6.37 -19.41
N ASP A 120 0.10 -6.08 -18.55
CA ASP A 120 -1.32 -6.24 -18.85
C ASP A 120 -1.81 -5.17 -19.84
N PRO A 121 -2.61 -5.50 -20.86
CA PRO A 121 -3.19 -4.51 -21.76
C PRO A 121 -4.01 -3.42 -21.07
N GLN A 122 -4.60 -3.72 -19.91
CA GLN A 122 -5.37 -2.78 -19.08
C GLN A 122 -4.49 -1.85 -18.24
N TYR A 123 -3.20 -2.10 -18.12
CA TYR A 123 -2.29 -1.23 -17.39
C TYR A 123 -2.21 0.17 -18.00
N ASP A 124 -2.50 1.18 -17.19
CA ASP A 124 -2.34 2.59 -17.54
C ASP A 124 -0.98 3.09 -17.07
N GLN A 125 -0.02 3.02 -17.99
CA GLN A 125 1.35 3.45 -17.75
C GLN A 125 1.45 4.93 -17.43
N GLU A 126 0.71 5.77 -18.14
CA GLU A 126 0.84 7.22 -17.98
C GLU A 126 0.25 7.66 -16.64
N ALA A 127 -0.92 7.15 -16.27
CA ALA A 127 -1.52 7.42 -14.97
C ALA A 127 -0.64 6.94 -13.82
N THR A 128 -0.08 5.74 -13.95
CA THR A 128 0.85 5.19 -12.94
C THR A 128 2.10 6.05 -12.80
N ARG A 129 2.66 6.55 -13.92
CA ARG A 129 3.78 7.49 -13.88
C ARG A 129 3.42 8.77 -13.12
N ARG A 130 2.28 9.37 -13.43
CA ARG A 130 1.81 10.60 -12.76
C ARG A 130 1.61 10.37 -11.26
N LEU A 131 1.05 9.22 -10.87
CA LEU A 131 0.88 8.87 -9.47
C LEU A 131 2.24 8.72 -8.75
N ILE A 132 3.21 8.04 -9.36
CA ILE A 132 4.57 7.94 -8.83
C ILE A 132 5.22 9.33 -8.69
N ASP A 133 5.01 10.22 -9.67
CA ASP A 133 5.51 11.59 -9.62
C ASP A 133 4.88 12.38 -8.45
N LEU A 134 3.60 12.17 -8.13
CA LEU A 134 2.95 12.77 -6.95
C LEU A 134 3.60 12.33 -5.64
N PHE A 135 3.86 11.02 -5.45
CA PHE A 135 4.55 10.52 -4.26
C PHE A 135 5.92 11.19 -4.09
N ARG A 136 6.68 11.32 -5.18
CA ARG A 136 8.01 11.96 -5.16
C ARG A 136 7.96 13.46 -4.91
N ALA A 137 6.91 14.14 -5.40
CA ALA A 137 6.77 15.58 -5.25
C ALA A 137 6.27 15.99 -3.85
N LEU A 138 5.43 15.16 -3.22
CA LEU A 138 4.67 15.53 -2.02
C LEU A 138 5.27 14.95 -0.73
N SER A 139 6.32 14.14 -0.80
CA SER A 139 6.88 13.47 0.36
C SER A 139 8.37 13.15 0.20
N PRO A 140 9.11 12.99 1.32
CA PRO A 140 10.54 12.73 1.29
C PRO A 140 10.83 11.28 0.92
N VAL A 141 10.58 10.91 -0.33
CA VAL A 141 10.81 9.55 -0.85
C VAL A 141 12.29 9.20 -0.79
N LYS A 142 12.61 8.09 -0.11
CA LYS A 142 13.94 7.49 -0.08
C LYS A 142 14.22 6.72 -1.37
N PHE A 143 13.31 5.83 -1.75
CA PHE A 143 13.34 5.13 -3.02
C PHE A 143 11.94 4.61 -3.39
N ILE A 144 11.77 4.29 -4.68
CA ILE A 144 10.60 3.58 -5.20
C ILE A 144 11.08 2.37 -5.99
N ILE A 145 10.42 1.23 -5.85
CA ILE A 145 10.69 0.02 -6.63
C ILE A 145 9.47 -0.32 -7.48
N PHE A 146 9.66 -0.43 -8.80
CA PHE A 146 8.65 -0.88 -9.75
C PHE A 146 9.31 -1.40 -11.02
N ASN A 147 8.81 -2.52 -11.55
CA ASN A 147 9.52 -3.21 -12.63
C ASN A 147 9.22 -2.70 -14.04
N ASP A 148 8.24 -1.82 -14.23
CA ASP A 148 8.02 -1.24 -15.56
C ASP A 148 9.27 -0.49 -16.03
N PRO A 149 9.93 -0.94 -17.10
CA PRO A 149 11.18 -0.35 -17.54
C PRO A 149 11.04 1.06 -18.11
N ARG A 150 9.82 1.51 -18.39
CA ARG A 150 9.51 2.80 -19.01
C ARG A 150 9.24 3.89 -17.97
N ILE A 151 9.12 3.54 -16.69
CA ILE A 151 8.95 4.51 -15.61
C ILE A 151 10.34 4.97 -15.13
N PRO A 152 10.65 6.27 -15.16
CA PRO A 152 11.94 6.76 -14.71
C PRO A 152 12.02 6.83 -13.18
N PHE A 153 13.25 6.89 -12.65
CA PHE A 153 13.53 7.11 -11.22
C PHE A 153 12.97 6.06 -10.25
N VAL A 154 12.76 4.83 -10.72
CA VAL A 154 12.40 3.68 -9.91
C VAL A 154 13.50 2.61 -10.00
N GLY A 155 13.74 1.91 -8.88
CA GLY A 155 14.52 0.68 -8.86
C GLY A 155 13.67 -0.51 -9.32
N ARG A 156 14.32 -1.66 -9.55
CA ARG A 156 13.65 -2.92 -9.91
C ARG A 156 14.01 -4.01 -8.92
N ALA A 157 13.05 -4.85 -8.58
CA ALA A 157 13.27 -6.02 -7.74
C ALA A 157 12.26 -7.11 -8.07
N ALA A 158 12.56 -8.35 -7.70
CA ALA A 158 11.63 -9.46 -7.89
C ALA A 158 10.26 -9.14 -7.27
N ARG A 159 9.18 -9.56 -7.94
CA ARG A 159 7.77 -9.43 -7.49
C ARG A 159 7.15 -8.03 -7.49
N HIS A 160 7.80 -7.02 -8.09
CA HIS A 160 7.28 -5.66 -8.18
C HIS A 160 6.68 -5.34 -9.56
N ASP A 161 6.04 -6.32 -10.19
CA ASP A 161 5.39 -6.15 -11.50
C ASP A 161 3.95 -5.64 -11.41
N ASN A 162 3.33 -5.77 -10.23
CA ASN A 162 1.90 -5.54 -9.99
C ASN A 162 1.60 -4.52 -8.87
N HIS A 163 2.64 -3.89 -8.34
CA HIS A 163 2.61 -2.79 -7.39
C HIS A 163 3.95 -2.06 -7.46
N PHE A 164 3.94 -0.76 -7.16
CA PHE A 164 5.16 -0.04 -6.84
C PHE A 164 5.27 0.12 -5.34
N HIS A 165 6.48 -0.10 -4.82
CA HIS A 165 6.79 0.03 -3.41
C HIS A 165 7.42 1.40 -3.17
N VAL A 166 6.91 2.15 -2.20
CA VAL A 166 7.44 3.48 -1.82
C VAL A 166 7.98 3.40 -0.40
N THR A 167 9.25 3.81 -0.23
CA THR A 167 9.86 4.00 1.09
C THR A 167 10.13 5.49 1.32
N LEU A 168 9.74 6.02 2.47
CA LEU A 168 10.06 7.38 2.90
C LEU A 168 11.37 7.45 3.71
N LEU A 169 12.00 8.61 3.70
CA LEU A 169 12.99 8.99 4.70
C LEU A 169 12.25 9.32 6.00
N GLY A 170 12.65 8.67 7.10
CA GLY A 170 12.10 8.88 8.44
C GLY A 170 13.20 8.90 9.49
#